data_AF-A0A974SHQ9-F1
#
_entry.id   AF-A0A974SHQ9-F1
#
_cell.length_a   1.000
_cell.length_b   1.000
_cell.length_c   1.000
_cell.angle_alpha   90.00
_cell.angle_beta   90.00
_cell.angle_gamma   90.00
#
_symmetry.space_group_name_H-M   'P 1'
#
loop_
_entity.id
_entity.type
_entity.pdbx_description
1 polymer ?
#
loop_
_entity_poly.entity_id
_entity_poly.type
_entity_poly.pdbx_seq_one_letter_code
_entity_poly.pdbx_strand_id
1 'polypeptide(L)' 'MPEVTALGEIDERIAAARENLSELMEQATAASGAADEARTADRIAEQQALLDDLIKQREALVR' A
#
# COMPACT_ATOMS: atom_id res chain seq x y z
N MET A 1 5.61 14.15 22.79
CA MET A 1 5.35 13.49 21.50
C MET A 1 6.28 14.14 20.51
N PRO A 2 7.15 13.42 19.77
CA PRO A 2 7.82 14.05 18.63
C PRO A 2 6.73 14.60 17.70
N GLU A 3 6.87 15.83 17.22
CA GLU A 3 5.93 16.40 16.25
C GLU A 3 5.97 15.54 14.99
N VAL A 4 4.96 14.72 14.79
CA VAL A 4 4.79 14.00 13.54
C VAL A 4 4.46 15.06 12.49
N THR A 5 5.35 15.22 11.52
CA THR A 5 5.12 16.15 10.41
C THR A 5 4.16 15.49 9.42
N ALA A 6 3.41 16.29 8.66
CA ALA A 6 2.57 15.76 7.59
C ALA A 6 3.35 14.86 6.61
N LEU A 7 4.65 15.13 6.41
CA LEU A 7 5.54 14.27 5.63
C LEU A 7 5.80 12.92 6.32
N GLY A 8 6.04 12.92 7.63
CA GLY A 8 6.22 11.71 8.44
C GLY A 8 4.98 10.81 8.46
N GLU A 9 3.79 11.40 8.59
CA GLU A 9 2.52 10.65 8.53
C GLU A 9 2.31 9.98 7.17
N ILE A 10 2.65 10.68 6.07
CA ILE A 10 2.57 10.11 4.73
C ILE A 10 3.60 9.00 4.54
N ASP A 11 4.83 9.18 5.03
CA ASP A 11 5.88 8.16 4.95
C ASP A 11 5.50 6.87 5.71
N GLU A 12 4.90 7.00 6.90
CA GLU A 12 4.37 5.86 7.66
C GLU A 12 3.26 5.13 6.90
N ARG A 13 2.33 5.87 6.29
CA ARG A 13 1.23 5.28 5.50
C ARG A 13 1.75 4.60 4.22
N ILE A 14 2.78 5.16 3.58
CA ILE A 14 3.45 4.53 2.44
C ILE A 14 4.12 3.21 2.86
N ALA A 15 4.79 3.20 4.01
CA ALA A 15 5.42 1.99 4.54
C ALA A 15 4.39 0.89 4.79
N ALA A 16 3.28 1.22 5.46
CA ALA A 16 2.18 0.28 5.71
C ALA A 16 1.54 -0.24 4.40
N ALA A 17 1.32 0.64 3.42
CA ALA A 17 0.77 0.23 2.11
C ALA A 17 1.69 -0.74 1.36
N ARG A 18 3.01 -0.57 1.44
CA ARG A 18 4.01 -1.46 0.84
C ARG A 18 4.10 -2.81 1.55
N GLU A 19 3.99 -2.81 2.88
CA GLU A 19 3.94 -4.04 3.68
C GLU A 19 2.70 -4.86 3.31
N ASN A 20 1.52 -4.22 3.30
CA ASN A 20 0.27 -4.86 2.88
C ASN A 20 0.36 -5.45 1.46
N LEU A 21 0.96 -4.73 0.50
CA LEU A 21 1.17 -5.26 -0.85
C LEU A 21 2.05 -6.52 -0.85
N SER A 22 3.12 -6.52 -0.04
CA SER A 22 4.04 -7.65 0.06
C SER A 22 3.31 -8.89 0.61
N GLU A 23 2.53 -8.73 1.68
CA GLU A 23 1.72 -9.80 2.25
C GLU A 23 0.66 -10.31 1.27
N LEU A 24 -0.02 -9.41 0.54
CA LEU A 24 -1.01 -9.79 -0.46
C LEU A 24 -0.40 -10.55 -1.63
N MET A 25 0.81 -10.18 -2.08
CA MET A 25 1.54 -10.92 -3.11
C MET A 25 1.96 -12.31 -2.63
N GLU A 26 2.36 -12.46 -1.37
CA GLU A 26 2.65 -13.77 -0.77
C GLU A 26 1.38 -14.63 -0.70
N GLN A 27 0.26 -14.06 -0.26
CA GLN A 27 -1.04 -14.73 -0.24
C GLN A 27 -1.50 -15.16 -1.65
N ALA A 28 -1.31 -14.30 -2.65
CA ALA A 28 -1.65 -14.61 -4.04
C ALA A 28 -0.82 -15.78 -4.58
N THR A 29 0.44 -15.89 -4.16
CA THR A 29 1.34 -16.98 -4.55
C THR A 29 1.01 -18.29 -3.82
N ALA A 30 0.50 -18.20 -2.59
CA ALA A 30 0.13 -19.35 -1.76
C ALA A 30 -1.30 -19.86 -2.02
N ALA A 31 -2.19 -19.05 -2.60
CA ALA A 31 -3.56 -19.44 -2.89
C ALA A 31 -3.61 -20.47 -4.06
N SER A 32 -4.41 -21.53 -3.89
CA SER A 32 -4.55 -22.64 -4.87
C SER A 32 -5.92 -22.64 -5.57
N GLY A 33 -6.65 -21.52 -5.60
CA GLY A 33 -8.01 -21.46 -6.13
C GLY A 33 -8.38 -20.12 -6.77
N ALA A 34 -8.95 -20.19 -7.97
CA ALA A 34 -9.26 -19.03 -8.83
C ALA A 34 -10.14 -17.93 -8.17
N ALA A 35 -11.05 -18.30 -7.26
CA ALA A 35 -11.91 -17.32 -6.57
C ALA A 35 -11.17 -16.54 -5.46
N ASP A 36 -10.15 -17.14 -4.84
CA ASP A 36 -9.26 -16.45 -3.90
C ASP A 36 -8.23 -15.60 -4.65
N GLU A 37 -7.76 -16.05 -5.81
CA GLU A 37 -6.86 -15.30 -6.69
C GLU A 37 -7.49 -13.99 -7.18
N ALA A 38 -8.74 -14.01 -7.68
CA ALA A 38 -9.41 -12.80 -8.16
C ALA A 38 -9.62 -11.77 -7.03
N ARG A 39 -10.10 -12.20 -5.85
CA ARG A 39 -10.26 -11.32 -4.69
C ARG A 39 -8.93 -10.75 -4.20
N THR A 40 -7.85 -11.54 -4.27
CA THR A 40 -6.52 -11.07 -3.86
C THR A 40 -5.97 -10.09 -4.88
N ALA A 41 -6.17 -10.32 -6.18
CA ALA A 41 -5.78 -9.41 -7.25
C ALA A 41 -6.50 -8.04 -7.14
N ASP A 42 -7.81 -8.03 -6.85
CA ASP A 42 -8.56 -6.80 -6.64
C ASP A 42 -8.00 -5.98 -5.47
N ARG A 43 -7.72 -6.64 -4.33
CA ARG A 43 -7.11 -5.99 -3.16
C ARG A 43 -5.71 -5.46 -3.42
N ILE A 44 -4.90 -6.17 -4.22
CA ILE A 44 -3.57 -5.69 -4.65
C ILE A 44 -3.74 -4.42 -5.49
N ALA A 45 -4.67 -4.39 -6.43
CA ALA A 45 -4.93 -3.22 -7.27
C ALA A 45 -5.38 -2.01 -6.46
N GLU A 46 -6.27 -2.20 -5.49
CA GLU A 46 -6.70 -1.15 -4.55
C GLU A 46 -5.53 -0.61 -3.73
N GLN A 47 -4.70 -1.50 -3.18
CA GLN A 47 -3.57 -1.10 -2.34
C GLN A 47 -2.48 -0.39 -3.14
N GLN A 48 -2.27 -0.78 -4.40
CA GLN A 48 -1.36 -0.09 -5.33
C GLN A 48 -1.88 1.32 -5.68
N ALA A 49 -3.18 1.47 -5.96
CA ALA A 49 -3.76 2.78 -6.24
C ALA A 49 -3.63 3.73 -5.03
N LEU A 50 -3.83 3.22 -3.81
CA LEU A 50 -3.59 3.98 -2.58
C LEU A 50 -2.12 4.37 -2.43
N LEU A 51 -1.19 3.44 -2.70
CA LEU A 51 0.25 3.74 -2.64
C LEU A 51 0.64 4.85 -3.63
N ASP A 52 0.13 4.79 -4.86
CA ASP A 52 0.41 5.80 -5.88
C ASP A 52 -0.12 7.19 -5.47
N ASP A 53 -1.30 7.24 -4.85
CA ASP A 53 -1.87 8.49 -4.34
C ASP A 53 -1.05 9.06 -3.18
N LEU A 54 -0.63 8.21 -2.23
CA LEU A 54 0.24 8.63 -1.12
C LEU A 54 1.59 9.17 -1.60
N ILE A 55 2.19 8.54 -2.63
CA ILE A 55 3.43 9.03 -3.23
C ILE A 55 3.23 10.42 -3.86
N LYS A 56 2.13 10.64 -4.59
CA LYS A 56 1.82 11.96 -5.16
C LYS A 56 1.63 13.03 -4.07
N GLN A 57 0.93 12.69 -2.99
CA GLN A 57 0.75 13.59 -1.85
C GLN A 57 2.10 13.92 -1.19
N ARG A 58 2.98 12.92 -1.02
CA ARG A 58 4.34 13.10 -0.51
C ARG A 58 5.15 14.07 -1.37
N GLU A 59 5.14 13.86 -2.69
CA GLU A 59 5.84 14.73 -3.65
C GLU A 59 5.33 16.17 -3.59
N ALA A 60 4.03 16.37 -3.40
CA ALA A 60 3.44 17.70 -3.26
C ALA A 60 3.89 18.43 -1.98
N LEU A 61 4.19 17.70 -0.89
CA LEU A 61 4.68 18.28 0.36
C LEU A 61 6.17 18.63 0.34
N VAL A 62 6.96 17.97 -0.52
CA VAL A 62 8.42 18.17 -0.63
C VAL A 62 8.78 19.18 -1.73
N ARG A 63 7.80 19.66 -2.50
CA ARG A 63 7.96 20.62 -3.58
C ARG A 63 8.04 22.06 -3.09
#